data_AF-A0A6G1RGP9-F1
#
_entry.id   AF-A0A6G1RGP9-F1
#
_cell.length_a   1.000
_cell.length_b   1.000
_cell.length_c   1.000
_cell.angle_alpha   90.00
_cell.angle_beta   90.00
_cell.angle_gamma   90.00
#
_symmetry.space_group_name_H-M   'P 1'
#
loop_
_entity.id
_entity.type
_entity.pdbx_description
1 polymer ?
#
loop_
_entity_poly.entity_id
_entity_poly.type
_entity_poly.pdbx_seq_one_letter_code
_entity_poly.pdbx_strand_id
1 'polypeptide(L)'
;TITLSNKVDGDTPRLHRLIILGNGPGCIPAVITVLVTIIKVMMRPPEVVPRFIANEAEGVVYLKELEPINTPIAFFTIKDPDEKYQVNCYLDGDGPFRLSPYKPYNNEY
;
A
#
# COMPACT_ATOMS: atom_id res chain seq x y z
N THR A 1 2.26 6.75 -32.84
CA THR A 1 2.50 6.38 -31.43
C THR A 1 1.15 6.23 -30.76
N ILE A 2 0.93 5.20 -29.95
CA ILE A 2 -0.32 5.01 -29.20
C ILE A 2 -0.14 5.71 -27.84
N THR A 3 -1.03 6.63 -27.51
CA THR A 3 -0.98 7.41 -26.26
C THR A 3 -2.36 7.43 -25.59
N LEU A 4 -2.40 7.69 -24.30
CA LEU A 4 -3.65 7.88 -23.57
C LEU A 4 -4.31 9.19 -24.01
N SER A 5 -5.60 9.14 -24.35
CA SER A 5 -6.39 10.33 -24.66
C SER A 5 -6.91 11.02 -23.41
N ASN A 6 -7.19 10.26 -22.35
CA ASN A 6 -7.76 10.74 -21.08
C ASN A 6 -7.20 9.93 -19.91
N LYS A 7 -7.45 10.43 -18.69
CA LYS A 7 -7.15 9.69 -17.46
C LYS A 7 -7.98 8.41 -17.43
N VAL A 8 -7.33 7.30 -17.12
CA VAL A 8 -7.96 6.02 -16.84
C VAL A 8 -8.44 6.03 -15.39
N ASP A 9 -9.71 5.69 -15.18
CA ASP A 9 -10.32 5.63 -13.86
C ASP A 9 -10.57 4.18 -13.41
N GLY A 10 -11.19 4.04 -12.24
CA GLY A 10 -11.44 2.74 -11.63
C GLY A 10 -12.52 1.90 -12.31
N ASP A 11 -13.34 2.49 -13.18
CA ASP A 11 -14.47 1.86 -13.89
C ASP A 11 -14.12 1.57 -15.37
N THR A 12 -13.00 2.10 -15.85
CA THR A 12 -12.52 1.84 -17.20
C THR A 12 -12.32 0.32 -17.43
N PRO A 13 -12.84 -0.25 -18.53
CA PRO A 13 -12.69 -1.67 -18.83
C PRO A 13 -11.23 -2.12 -18.85
N ARG A 14 -10.95 -3.32 -18.33
CA ARG A 14 -9.56 -3.82 -18.26
C ARG A 14 -8.95 -4.16 -19.62
N LEU A 15 -9.75 -4.41 -20.64
CA LEU A 15 -9.29 -4.90 -21.92
C LEU A 15 -9.83 -4.04 -23.06
N HIS A 16 -8.93 -3.48 -23.85
CA HIS A 16 -9.26 -2.68 -25.02
C HIS A 16 -8.68 -3.32 -26.27
N ARG A 17 -9.54 -3.49 -27.29
CA ARG A 17 -9.12 -3.97 -28.61
C ARG A 17 -9.09 -2.80 -29.57
N LEU A 18 -7.91 -2.45 -30.05
CA LEU A 18 -7.69 -1.41 -31.05
C LEU A 18 -7.45 -2.05 -32.41
N ILE A 19 -8.09 -1.52 -33.46
CA ILE A 19 -7.86 -1.90 -34.84
C ILE A 19 -7.15 -0.73 -35.51
N ILE A 20 -5.94 -0.94 -36.02
CA ILE A 20 -5.10 0.09 -36.61
C ILE A 20 -4.98 -0.18 -38.11
N LEU A 21 -5.23 0.87 -38.90
CA LEU A 21 -5.12 0.87 -40.35
C LEU A 21 -3.86 1.63 -40.79
N GLY A 22 -2.96 0.95 -41.50
CA GLY A 22 -1.80 1.56 -42.14
C GLY A 22 -2.07 1.79 -43.62
N ASN A 23 -2.10 3.06 -44.05
CA ASN A 23 -2.30 3.44 -45.44
C ASN A 23 -1.00 3.97 -46.04
N GLY A 24 -0.72 3.60 -47.29
CA GLY A 24 0.37 4.14 -48.10
C GLY A 24 -0.09 4.45 -49.52
N PRO A 25 0.53 5.40 -50.23
CA PRO A 25 0.15 5.73 -51.60
C PRO A 25 0.35 4.52 -52.52
N GLY A 26 -0.73 4.07 -53.17
CA GLY A 26 -0.72 2.95 -54.11
C GLY A 26 -0.67 1.55 -53.48
N CYS A 27 -0.69 1.44 -52.15
CA CYS A 27 -0.66 0.16 -51.43
C CYS A 27 -2.04 -0.24 -50.91
N ILE A 28 -2.29 -1.54 -50.83
CA ILE A 28 -3.46 -2.08 -50.12
C ILE A 28 -3.29 -1.78 -48.62
N PRO A 29 -4.31 -1.22 -47.94
CA PRO A 29 -4.23 -0.94 -46.51
C PRO A 29 -3.90 -2.19 -45.68
N ALA A 30 -2.98 -2.04 -44.73
CA ALA A 30 -2.66 -3.08 -43.76
C ALA A 30 -3.47 -2.89 -42.49
N VAL A 31 -4.00 -3.97 -41.92
CA VAL A 31 -4.78 -3.96 -40.67
C VAL A 31 -4.05 -4.76 -39.60
N ILE A 32 -3.88 -4.17 -38.42
CA ILE A 32 -3.37 -4.85 -37.23
C ILE A 32 -4.33 -4.66 -36.05
N THR A 33 -4.47 -5.70 -35.22
CA THR A 33 -5.19 -5.61 -33.94
C THR A 33 -4.18 -5.49 -32.81
N VAL A 34 -4.37 -4.50 -31.93
CA VAL A 34 -3.59 -4.32 -30.71
C VAL A 34 -4.50 -4.54 -29.51
N LEU A 35 -4.04 -5.34 -28.56
CA LEU A 35 -4.72 -5.60 -27.31
C LEU A 35 -4.04 -4.81 -26.19
N VAL A 36 -4.77 -3.93 -25.53
CA VAL A 36 -4.29 -3.10 -24.43
C VAL A 36 -4.97 -3.56 -23.15
N THR A 37 -4.17 -3.95 -22.15
CA THR A 37 -4.67 -4.37 -20.84
C THR A 37 -4.39 -3.27 -19.82
N ILE A 38 -5.43 -2.77 -19.18
CA ILE A 38 -5.35 -1.81 -18.09
C ILE A 38 -5.16 -2.59 -16.78
N ILE A 39 -4.03 -2.37 -16.14
CA ILE A 39 -3.73 -2.93 -14.82
C ILE A 39 -4.13 -1.88 -13.78
N LYS A 40 -5.18 -2.20 -13.01
CA LYS A 40 -5.60 -1.35 -11.89
C LYS A 40 -4.57 -1.48 -10.77
N VAL A 41 -3.81 -0.42 -10.54
CA VAL A 41 -2.95 -0.29 -9.36
C VAL A 41 -3.77 0.44 -8.29
N MET A 42 -4.43 -0.32 -7.42
CA MET A 42 -4.94 0.25 -6.17
C MET A 42 -3.81 0.21 -5.14
N MET A 43 -3.53 1.36 -4.53
CA MET A 43 -2.68 1.46 -3.35
C MET A 43 -3.63 1.52 -2.15
N ARG A 44 -3.82 0.42 -1.43
CA ARG A 44 -4.52 0.47 -0.16
C ARG A 44 -3.55 0.95 0.91
N PRO A 45 -3.92 1.91 1.77
CA PRO A 45 -3.03 2.35 2.83
C PRO A 45 -2.75 1.18 3.79
N PRO A 46 -1.54 1.11 4.38
CA PRO A 46 -1.28 0.16 5.43
C PRO A 46 -2.15 0.45 6.66
N GLU A 47 -2.55 -0.60 7.36
CA GLU A 47 -3.39 -0.55 8.55
C GLU A 47 -2.56 -0.91 9.79
N VAL A 48 -2.69 -0.12 10.86
CA VAL A 48 -2.09 -0.41 12.18
C VAL A 48 -3.11 -1.16 13.01
N VAL A 49 -2.83 -2.43 13.30
CA VAL A 49 -3.72 -3.31 14.06
C VAL A 49 -3.14 -3.52 15.47
N PRO A 50 -3.76 -2.97 16.53
CA PRO A 50 -3.33 -3.23 17.89
C PRO A 50 -3.58 -4.70 18.24
N ARG A 51 -2.54 -5.37 18.74
CA ARG A 51 -2.61 -6.74 19.25
C ARG A 51 -2.69 -6.79 20.76
N PHE A 52 -2.01 -5.84 21.40
CA PHE A 52 -1.97 -5.71 22.84
C PHE A 52 -1.64 -4.27 23.22
N ILE A 53 -2.29 -3.76 24.26
CA ILE A 53 -1.94 -2.50 24.93
C ILE A 53 -2.09 -2.75 26.43
N ALA A 54 -1.02 -2.54 27.20
CA ALA A 54 -0.99 -2.81 28.62
C ALA A 54 -1.78 -1.74 29.39
N ASN A 55 -2.60 -2.17 30.37
CA ASN A 55 -3.32 -1.28 31.28
C ASN A 55 -4.04 -0.11 30.58
N GLU A 56 -4.66 -0.40 29.44
CA GLU A 56 -5.44 0.60 28.68
C GLU A 56 -6.84 0.75 29.28
N ALA A 57 -7.24 1.99 29.50
CA ALA A 57 -8.61 2.36 29.86
C ALA A 57 -8.96 3.70 29.20
N GLU A 58 -10.01 3.71 28.38
CA GLU A 58 -10.55 4.90 27.72
C GLU A 58 -9.52 5.68 26.88
N GLY A 59 -8.61 4.97 26.21
CA GLY A 59 -7.55 5.54 25.39
C GLY A 59 -6.33 6.00 26.20
N VAL A 60 -6.29 5.75 27.50
CA VAL A 60 -5.17 6.10 28.39
C VAL A 60 -4.45 4.84 28.85
N VAL A 61 -3.12 4.86 28.76
CA VAL A 61 -2.25 3.77 29.22
C VAL A 61 -1.64 4.12 30.56
N TYR A 62 -1.82 3.25 31.56
CA TYR A 62 -1.27 3.45 32.90
C TYR A 62 0.00 2.62 33.14
N LEU A 63 1.08 3.31 33.50
CA LEU A 63 2.39 2.70 33.76
C LEU A 63 2.83 2.99 35.19
N LYS A 64 3.40 1.98 35.87
CA LYS A 64 4.05 2.20 37.15
C LYS A 64 5.40 2.85 36.91
N GLU A 65 5.76 3.83 37.74
CA GLU A 65 7.06 4.49 37.66
C GLU A 65 8.24 3.54 37.90
N LEU A 66 7.99 2.44 38.62
CA LEU A 66 8.96 1.39 38.90
C LEU A 66 9.16 0.40 37.74
N GLU A 67 8.43 0.54 36.63
CA GLU A 67 8.65 -0.32 35.47
C GLU A 67 10.07 -0.12 34.90
N PRO A 68 10.79 -1.20 34.59
CA PRO A 68 12.10 -1.11 33.95
C PRO A 68 12.10 -0.34 32.63
N ILE A 69 13.27 0.20 32.27
CA ILE A 69 13.48 0.79 30.94
C ILE A 69 13.27 -0.30 29.88
N ASN A 70 12.54 0.05 28.81
CA ASN A 70 12.13 -0.85 27.72
C ASN A 70 11.08 -1.91 28.11
N THR A 71 10.30 -1.71 29.17
CA THR A 71 9.08 -2.51 29.38
C THR A 71 8.15 -2.38 28.16
N PRO A 72 7.72 -3.50 27.54
CA PRO A 72 6.78 -3.44 26.41
C PRO A 72 5.39 -3.03 26.90
N ILE A 73 4.85 -1.95 26.34
CA ILE A 73 3.55 -1.39 26.74
C ILE A 73 2.46 -1.57 25.69
N ALA A 74 2.85 -1.84 24.44
CA ALA A 74 1.94 -2.07 23.34
C ALA A 74 2.62 -2.94 22.28
N PHE A 75 1.80 -3.64 21.50
CA PHE A 75 2.23 -4.48 20.38
C PHE A 75 1.26 -4.28 19.21
N PHE A 76 1.82 -3.97 18.04
CA PHE A 76 1.06 -3.65 16.84
C PHE A 76 1.51 -4.50 15.65
N THR A 77 0.53 -4.95 14.87
CA THR A 77 0.77 -5.53 13.54
C THR A 77 0.44 -4.51 12.48
N ILE A 78 1.36 -4.31 11.54
CA ILE A 78 1.13 -3.49 10.36
C ILE A 78 0.67 -4.39 9.22
N LYS A 79 -0.54 -4.17 8.71
CA LYS A 79 -1.05 -4.91 7.56
C LYS A 79 -0.94 -4.03 6.32
N ASP A 80 -0.10 -4.44 5.37
CA ASP A 80 -0.17 -3.94 4.01
C ASP A 80 -1.15 -4.82 3.23
N PRO A 81 -2.35 -4.32 2.86
CA PRO A 81 -3.33 -5.13 2.15
C PRO A 81 -2.85 -5.64 0.80
N ASP A 82 -1.85 -4.96 0.20
CA ASP A 82 -1.31 -5.29 -1.10
C ASP A 82 -0.02 -6.15 -1.00
N GLU A 83 0.49 -6.39 0.22
CA GLU A 83 1.72 -7.15 0.55
C GLU A 83 2.95 -6.81 -0.32
N LYS A 84 2.94 -5.62 -0.91
CA LYS A 84 3.87 -5.25 -1.99
C LYS A 84 4.88 -4.22 -1.53
N TYR A 85 4.63 -3.56 -0.40
CA TYR A 85 5.38 -2.41 0.04
C TYR A 85 6.08 -2.68 1.37
N GLN A 86 7.35 -2.26 1.45
CA GLN A 86 8.04 -2.18 2.72
C GLN A 86 7.48 -1.00 3.52
N VAL A 87 6.91 -1.28 4.70
CA VAL A 87 6.33 -0.26 5.57
C VAL A 87 7.32 0.12 6.67
N ASN A 88 7.66 1.40 6.75
CA ASN A 88 8.48 1.95 7.83
C ASN A 88 7.56 2.71 8.80
N CYS A 89 7.61 2.35 10.07
CA CYS A 89 6.80 3.00 11.11
C CYS A 89 7.66 3.94 11.95
N TYR A 90 7.07 5.08 12.31
CA TYR A 90 7.70 6.11 13.13
C TYR A 90 6.73 6.52 14.23
N LEU A 91 7.26 6.80 15.41
CA LEU A 91 6.50 7.38 16.50
C LEU A 91 6.49 8.89 16.33
N ASP A 92 5.30 9.50 16.43
CA ASP A 92 5.15 10.94 16.38
C ASP A 92 5.19 11.54 17.79
N GLY A 93 5.85 12.69 17.93
CA GLY A 93 6.04 13.40 19.19
C GLY A 93 7.36 13.11 19.92
N ASP A 94 7.73 14.05 20.78
CA ASP A 94 8.89 13.94 21.65
C ASP A 94 8.48 13.29 22.98
N GLY A 95 9.02 12.10 23.26
CA GLY A 95 8.70 11.37 24.48
C GLY A 95 9.69 10.24 24.77
N PRO A 96 9.62 9.63 25.96
CA PRO A 96 10.52 8.55 26.36
C PRO A 96 10.20 7.20 25.68
N PHE A 97 9.16 7.15 24.85
CA PHE A 97 8.72 5.94 24.17
C PHE A 97 9.45 5.76 22.84
N ARG A 98 9.65 4.50 22.47
CA ARG A 98 10.27 4.13 21.20
C ARG A 98 9.47 3.03 20.54
N LEU A 99 9.31 3.17 19.23
CA LEU A 99 8.82 2.09 18.37
C LEU A 99 10.02 1.30 17.83
N SER A 100 9.96 -0.03 17.90
CA SER A 100 11.02 -0.91 17.39
C SER A 100 10.44 -2.17 16.79
N PRO A 101 10.98 -2.68 15.65
CA PRO A 101 10.50 -3.93 15.09
C PRO A 101 10.66 -5.10 16.06
N TYR A 102 9.61 -5.89 16.23
CA TYR A 102 9.61 -7.09 17.04
C TYR A 102 10.18 -8.27 16.24
N LYS A 103 11.49 -8.44 16.35
CA LYS A 103 12.20 -9.54 15.65
C LYS A 103 11.85 -10.90 16.28
N PRO A 104 11.70 -11.96 15.47
CA PRO A 104 12.04 -12.06 14.04
C PRO A 104 10.88 -11.75 13.07
N TYR A 105 9.74 -11.27 13.56
CA TYR A 105 8.52 -11.16 12.76
C TYR A 105 8.53 -9.91 11.86
N ASN A 106 7.98 -10.06 10.65
CA ASN A 106 7.82 -8.96 9.72
C ASN A 106 6.59 -8.14 10.09
N ASN A 107 6.69 -6.81 9.99
CA ASN A 107 5.59 -5.88 10.24
C ASN A 107 4.98 -5.95 11.65
N GLU A 108 5.70 -6.53 12.60
CA GLU A 108 5.33 -6.55 14.01
C GLU A 108 6.22 -5.56 14.76
N TYR A 109 5.63 -4.76 15.63
CA TYR A 109 6.29 -3.68 16.38
C TYR A 109 5.83 -3.65 17.83
#